data_AF-A0A7W3J4G2-F1
#
_entry.id   AF-A0A7W3J4G2-F1
#
_cell.length_a   1.000
_cell.length_b   1.000
_cell.length_c   1.000
_cell.angle_alpha   90.00
_cell.angle_beta   90.00
_cell.angle_gamma   90.00
#
_symmetry.space_group_name_H-M   'P 1'
#
loop_
_entity.id
_entity.type
_entity.pdbx_description
1 polymer ?
#
loop_
_entity_poly.entity_id
_entity_poly.type
_entity_poly.pdbx_seq_one_letter_code
_entity_poly.pdbx_strand_id
1 'polypeptide(L)'
;MALSELAATVNAELPHRTCQVCHALAGIPTAEAAGLRSLLANPGLKYTAISDMVAADPDTPLLLHPDALSRHARGRCGAREMLR
;
A
#
# COMPACT_ATOMS: atom_id res chain seq x y z
N MET A 1 -6.60 -31.40 9.61
CA MET A 1 -6.01 -30.11 9.18
C MET A 1 -5.67 -29.34 10.44
N ALA A 2 -4.39 -29.05 10.66
CA ALA A 2 -3.91 -28.45 11.90
C ALA A 2 -4.12 -26.93 11.88
N LEU A 3 -4.42 -26.31 13.04
CA LEU A 3 -4.48 -24.86 13.21
C LEU A 3 -3.26 -24.13 12.62
N SER A 4 -2.10 -24.78 12.62
CA SER A 4 -0.84 -24.32 12.05
C SER A 4 -0.90 -24.12 10.53
N GLU A 5 -1.63 -24.99 9.81
CA GLU A 5 -1.82 -24.89 8.36
C GLU A 5 -2.78 -23.74 8.03
N LEU A 6 -3.86 -23.57 8.81
CA LEU A 6 -4.76 -22.43 8.67
C LEU A 6 -4.05 -21.09 8.94
N ALA A 7 -3.19 -21.00 9.96
CA ALA A 7 -2.42 -19.79 10.25
C ALA A 7 -1.39 -19.46 9.16
N ALA A 8 -0.83 -20.48 8.49
CA ALA A 8 0.09 -20.29 7.37
C ALA A 8 -0.64 -19.82 6.10
N THR A 9 -1.81 -20.39 5.79
CA THR A 9 -2.63 -19.98 4.63
C THR A 9 -3.18 -18.57 4.83
N VAL A 10 -3.67 -18.27 6.04
CA VAL A 10 -4.10 -16.92 6.42
C VAL A 10 -2.93 -15.95 6.23
N ASN A 11 -1.72 -16.25 6.73
CA ASN A 11 -0.55 -15.38 6.53
C ASN A 11 -0.10 -15.21 5.07
N ALA A 12 -0.24 -16.24 4.23
CA ALA A 12 0.14 -16.18 2.81
C ALA A 12 -0.81 -15.29 1.97
N GLU A 13 -2.09 -15.20 2.35
CA GLU A 13 -3.09 -14.31 1.75
C GLU A 13 -3.17 -12.92 2.43
N LEU A 14 -2.39 -12.70 3.50
CA LEU A 14 -2.36 -11.46 4.30
C LEU A 14 -1.28 -10.40 3.98
N PRO A 15 -0.49 -10.41 2.88
CA PRO A 15 0.44 -9.30 2.64
C PRO A 15 -0.31 -7.96 2.50
N HIS A 16 -1.61 -8.01 2.16
CA HIS A 16 -2.53 -6.88 2.07
C HIS A 16 -3.07 -6.38 3.42
N ARG A 17 -2.99 -7.12 4.53
CA ARG A 17 -3.48 -6.64 5.84
C ARG A 17 -2.41 -6.01 6.73
N THR A 18 -1.13 -6.29 6.48
CA THR A 18 -0.03 -5.77 7.31
C THR A 18 0.49 -4.41 6.84
N CYS A 19 0.26 -4.06 5.57
CA CYS A 19 0.65 -2.77 5.02
C CYS A 19 -0.59 -1.97 4.61
N GLN A 20 -0.75 -0.80 5.23
CA GLN A 20 -1.82 0.15 4.96
C GLN A 20 -1.94 0.50 3.47
N VAL A 21 -0.81 0.62 2.77
CA VAL A 21 -0.76 0.93 1.34
C VAL A 21 -1.19 -0.26 0.49
N CYS A 22 -0.73 -1.48 0.79
CA CYS A 22 -1.19 -2.68 0.10
C CYS A 22 -2.70 -2.90 0.28
N HIS A 23 -3.21 -2.60 1.47
CA HIS A 23 -4.64 -2.65 1.76
C HIS A 23 -5.43 -1.65 0.92
N ALA A 24 -4.97 -0.40 0.87
CA ALA A 24 -5.60 0.64 0.07
C ALA A 24 -5.58 0.31 -1.43
N LEU A 25 -4.45 -0.16 -1.96
CA LEU A 25 -4.32 -0.56 -3.36
C LEU A 25 -5.24 -1.73 -3.75
N ALA A 26 -5.63 -2.59 -2.80
CA ALA A 26 -6.58 -3.67 -3.03
C ALA A 26 -8.05 -3.20 -2.98
N GLY A 27 -8.32 -2.07 -2.32
CA GLY A 27 -9.66 -1.53 -2.12
C GLY A 27 -10.10 -0.49 -3.16
N ILE A 28 -9.21 -0.03 -4.04
CA ILE A 28 -9.49 0.98 -5.06
C ILE A 28 -9.44 0.41 -6.48
N PRO A 29 -10.09 1.06 -7.46
CA PRO A 29 -10.02 0.67 -8.87
C PRO A 29 -8.57 0.53 -9.37
N THR A 30 -8.34 -0.43 -10.28
CA THR A 30 -7.00 -0.74 -10.80
C THR A 30 -6.29 0.45 -11.45
N ALA A 31 -7.04 1.37 -12.07
CA ALA A 31 -6.49 2.60 -12.65
C ALA A 31 -5.94 3.56 -11.58
N GLU A 32 -6.67 3.77 -10.49
CA GLU A 32 -6.25 4.62 -9.36
C GLU A 32 -5.05 3.98 -8.62
N ALA A 33 -5.08 2.66 -8.45
CA ALA A 33 -3.97 1.91 -7.89
C ALA A 33 -2.68 2.06 -8.73
N ALA A 34 -2.79 2.08 -10.06
CA ALA A 34 -1.66 2.34 -10.95
C ALA A 34 -1.16 3.80 -10.84
N GLY A 35 -2.07 4.76 -10.68
CA GLY A 35 -1.75 6.16 -10.41
C GLY A 35 -0.95 6.33 -9.11
N LEU A 36 -1.45 5.75 -8.01
CA LEU A 36 -0.77 5.81 -6.71
C LEU A 36 0.61 5.15 -6.75
N ARG A 37 0.75 3.99 -7.41
CA ARG A 37 2.07 3.35 -7.63
C ARG A 37 3.02 4.25 -8.41
N SER A 38 2.53 4.95 -9.43
CA SER A 38 3.34 5.88 -10.24
C SER A 38 3.83 7.08 -9.41
N LEU A 39 2.98 7.64 -8.55
CA LEU A 39 3.36 8.69 -7.60
C LEU A 39 4.41 8.18 -6.60
N LEU A 40 4.19 6.97 -6.07
CA LEU A 40 5.12 6.32 -5.15
C LEU A 40 6.46 5.98 -5.80
N ALA A 41 6.53 5.75 -7.11
CA ALA A 41 7.77 5.53 -7.85
C ALA A 41 8.55 6.83 -8.13
N ASN A 42 7.89 7.99 -8.16
CA ASN A 42 8.52 9.25 -8.58
C ASN A 42 9.44 9.88 -7.49
N PRO A 43 10.77 9.87 -7.63
CA PRO A 43 11.69 10.36 -6.60
C PRO A 43 11.55 11.87 -6.30
N GLY A 44 11.00 12.66 -7.23
CA GLY A 44 10.77 14.09 -7.04
C GLY A 44 9.61 14.42 -6.09
N LEU A 45 8.74 13.44 -5.79
CA LEU A 45 7.62 13.62 -4.87
C LEU A 45 7.94 13.12 -3.46
N LYS A 46 7.67 14.00 -2.48
CA LYS A 46 7.74 13.67 -1.05
C LYS A 46 6.53 12.83 -0.66
N TYR A 47 6.75 11.84 0.21
CA TYR A 47 5.66 10.97 0.70
C TYR A 47 4.59 11.74 1.48
N THR A 48 4.94 12.85 2.14
CA THR A 48 3.95 13.73 2.79
C THR A 48 3.02 14.36 1.78
N ALA A 49 3.55 14.88 0.66
CA ALA A 49 2.72 15.46 -0.40
C ALA A 49 1.80 14.41 -1.04
N ILE A 50 2.30 13.18 -1.24
CA ILE A 50 1.47 12.07 -1.75
C ILE A 50 0.34 11.74 -0.76
N SER A 51 0.65 11.65 0.54
CA SER A 51 -0.35 11.45 1.60
C SER A 51 -1.42 12.54 1.58
N ASP A 52 -1.03 13.80 1.49
CA ASP A 52 -1.96 14.93 1.49
C ASP A 52 -2.85 14.94 0.24
N MET A 53 -2.28 14.65 -0.93
CA MET A 53 -3.02 14.56 -2.20
C MET A 53 -4.07 13.45 -2.16
N VAL A 54 -3.68 12.27 -1.64
CA VAL A 54 -4.57 11.11 -1.55
C VAL A 54 -5.65 11.32 -0.47
N ALA A 55 -5.34 12.01 0.62
CA ALA A 55 -6.33 12.36 1.65
C ALA A 55 -7.31 13.44 1.18
N ALA A 56 -6.89 14.31 0.26
CA ALA A 56 -7.72 15.36 -0.33
C ALA A 56 -8.59 14.86 -1.51
N ASP A 57 -8.39 13.62 -1.95
CA ASP A 57 -9.18 13.02 -3.01
C ASP A 57 -10.62 12.76 -2.52
N PRO A 58 -11.64 13.38 -3.15
CA PRO A 58 -13.03 13.24 -2.73
C PRO A 58 -13.65 11.88 -3.08
N ASP A 59 -13.10 11.17 -4.06
CA ASP A 59 -13.64 9.89 -4.55
C ASP A 59 -13.13 8.71 -3.71
N THR A 60 -11.88 8.77 -3.25
CA THR A 60 -11.27 7.76 -2.37
C THR A 60 -10.42 8.42 -1.28
N PRO A 61 -11.03 8.92 -0.18
CA PRO A 61 -10.31 9.55 0.92
C PRO A 61 -9.51 8.49 1.71
N LEU A 62 -8.32 8.17 1.22
CA LEU A 62 -7.42 7.20 1.82
C LEU A 62 -6.46 7.93 2.75
N LEU A 63 -6.61 7.68 4.05
CA LEU A 63 -5.68 8.19 5.05
C LEU A 63 -4.42 7.31 5.08
N LEU A 64 -3.40 7.62 4.28
CA LEU A 64 -2.15 6.86 4.19
C LEU A 64 -0.99 7.59 4.87
N HIS A 65 -0.41 7.01 5.92
CA HIS A 65 0.70 7.68 6.62
C HIS A 65 1.96 7.75 5.71
N PRO A 66 2.71 8.87 5.70
CA PRO A 66 3.93 9.01 4.90
C PRO A 66 4.97 7.90 5.16
N ASP A 67 5.07 7.43 6.40
CA ASP A 67 5.95 6.31 6.76
C ASP A 67 5.49 4.97 6.18
N ALA A 68 4.18 4.78 6.01
CA ALA A 68 3.64 3.60 5.36
C ALA A 68 3.92 3.64 3.86
N LEU A 69 3.76 4.81 3.23
CA LEU A 69 4.12 5.06 1.83
C LEU A 69 5.62 4.81 1.57
N SER A 70 6.49 5.35 2.43
CA SER A 70 7.95 5.15 2.36
C SER A 70 8.34 3.67 2.52
N ARG A 71 7.79 2.98 3.52
CA ARG A 71 8.05 1.55 3.73
C ARG A 71 7.56 0.70 2.56
N HIS A 72 6.38 1.02 2.03
CA HIS A 72 5.83 0.32 0.88
C HIS A 72 6.69 0.54 -0.37
N ALA A 73 6.99 1.79 -0.73
CA ALA A 73 7.77 2.10 -1.93
C ALA A 73 9.16 1.44 -1.96
N ARG A 74 9.78 1.24 -0.80
CA ARG A 74 11.12 0.62 -0.65
C ARG A 74 11.09 -0.91 -0.48
N GLY A 75 9.96 -1.57 -0.74
CA GLY A 75 9.82 -3.02 -0.57
C GLY A 75 9.92 -3.51 0.89
N ARG A 76 9.79 -2.61 1.88
CA ARG A 76 9.79 -2.95 3.32
C ARG A 76 8.41 -3.32 3.85
N CYS A 77 7.40 -3.43 2.98
CA CYS A 77 6.06 -3.91 3.30
C CYS A 77 5.96 -5.44 3.17
N GLY A 78 4.89 -6.05 3.70
CA GLY A 78 4.64 -7.49 3.58
C GLY A 78 4.56 -8.00 2.14
N ALA A 79 4.13 -7.16 1.20
CA ALA A 79 4.09 -7.49 -0.23
C ALA A 79 5.47 -7.37 -0.93
N ARG A 80 6.48 -6.78 -0.27
CA ARG A 80 7.84 -6.55 -0.82
C ARG A 80 7.86 -5.85 -2.19
N GLU A 81 6.85 -5.02 -2.45
CA GLU A 81 6.74 -4.27 -3.70
C GLU A 81 7.79 -3.16 -3.72
N MET A 82 8.76 -3.23 -4.64
CA MET A 82 9.84 -2.24 -4.74
C MET A 82 9.55 -1.28 -5.89
N LEU A 83 9.02 -0.11 -5.54
CA LEU A 83 8.68 0.96 -6.49
C LEU A 83 9.80 2.00 -6.61
N ARG A 84 10.72 2.05 -5.62
CA ARG A 84 11.93 2.86 -5.59
C ARG A 84 13.11 2.08 -5.04
#